data_AF-A0A1F3XVG0-F1
#
_entry.id   AF-A0A1F3XVG0-F1
#
_cell.length_a   1.000
_cell.length_b   1.000
_cell.length_c   1.000
_cell.angle_alpha   90.00
_cell.angle_beta   90.00
_cell.angle_gamma   90.00
#
_symmetry.space_group_name_H-M   'P 1'
#
loop_
_entity.id
_entity.type
_entity.pdbx_description
1 polymer ?
#
loop_
_entity_poly.entity_id
_entity_poly.type
_entity_poly.pdbx_seq_one_letter_code
_entity_poly.pdbx_strand_id
1 'polypeptide(L)'
;MVVSIKTLVIREDDDKLSICRSFHKEAPMTRQFIISKLVIPFMLLSGLGFAGEPTLSSAALCETLSALVQPGDLVFVEIDNFVLRRVARATGGWANHVGVVLEHSSQGWTVAESKVPLSQTGSLCDLLERTRAPIAIRRHNRIWAANDMNDIKREVRARLGIAYDMKFNFDSKKQYCSKFVYEIFKAALDLELGKIETLGDIMDNMKDLPTYEEDLAFWEFYYGGEIPRNQRIVTPESQYRDANLRTIFDNSRWPH
;
A
#
# COMPACT_ATOMS: atom_id res chain seq x y z
N MET A 1 -15.21 -63.53 23.70
CA MET A 1 -16.03 -63.98 24.84
C MET A 1 -16.33 -62.77 25.73
N VAL A 2 -17.43 -62.05 25.45
CA VAL A 2 -18.36 -61.43 26.43
C VAL A 2 -19.66 -61.22 25.66
N VAL A 3 -20.73 -61.77 26.21
CA VAL A 3 -22.13 -61.64 25.77
C VAL A 3 -22.73 -60.48 26.57
N SER A 4 -23.56 -59.63 25.97
CA SER A 4 -24.98 -59.49 26.35
C SER A 4 -25.64 -58.21 25.82
N ILE A 5 -26.88 -58.43 25.41
CA ILE A 5 -27.85 -57.57 24.74
C ILE A 5 -28.65 -56.75 25.77
N LYS A 6 -29.10 -55.55 25.39
CA LYS A 6 -30.32 -54.83 25.83
C LYS A 6 -30.41 -53.52 25.02
N THR A 7 -31.53 -52.97 24.58
CA THR A 7 -32.90 -53.38 24.30
C THR A 7 -33.47 -52.22 23.48
N LEU A 8 -34.32 -52.58 22.52
CA LEU A 8 -35.11 -51.79 21.59
C LEU A 8 -36.06 -50.78 22.28
N VAL A 9 -36.21 -49.57 21.72
CA VAL A 9 -37.49 -48.82 21.74
C VAL A 9 -37.71 -48.23 20.34
N ILE A 10 -38.86 -48.58 19.76
CA ILE A 10 -39.40 -48.14 18.47
C ILE A 10 -40.32 -46.93 18.69
N ARG A 11 -40.26 -45.97 17.75
CA ARG A 11 -41.36 -45.14 17.23
C ARG A 11 -40.83 -44.56 15.91
N GLU A 12 -41.12 -45.14 14.74
CA GLU A 12 -42.36 -45.06 13.97
C GLU A 12 -42.82 -43.60 13.80
N ASP A 13 -42.44 -42.97 12.69
CA ASP A 13 -43.39 -42.74 11.60
C ASP A 13 -42.69 -42.36 10.29
N ASP A 14 -43.32 -42.88 9.23
CA ASP A 14 -43.22 -42.72 7.77
C ASP A 14 -42.69 -41.35 7.26
N ASP A 15 -41.94 -41.25 6.17
CA ASP A 15 -42.28 -41.75 4.84
C ASP A 15 -41.06 -42.04 3.96
N LYS A 16 -41.02 -43.30 3.52
CA LYS A 16 -40.73 -43.82 2.17
C LYS A 16 -40.16 -42.85 1.12
N LEU A 17 -38.96 -43.15 0.64
CA LEU A 17 -38.66 -43.98 -0.57
C LEU A 17 -38.78 -43.14 -1.85
N SER A 18 -37.86 -43.16 -2.82
CA SER A 18 -37.02 -44.26 -3.27
C SER A 18 -36.04 -43.69 -4.33
N ILE A 19 -34.76 -44.09 -4.32
CA ILE A 19 -34.12 -45.12 -5.19
C ILE A 19 -34.04 -44.68 -6.66
N CYS A 20 -33.00 -44.87 -7.46
CA CYS A 20 -31.57 -45.23 -7.41
C CYS A 20 -31.18 -45.37 -8.89
N ARG A 21 -29.89 -45.19 -9.22
CA ARG A 21 -29.08 -45.98 -10.20
C ARG A 21 -29.55 -45.95 -11.68
N SER A 22 -28.72 -46.11 -12.71
CA SER A 22 -27.28 -46.30 -12.91
C SER A 22 -27.03 -46.15 -14.42
N PHE A 23 -25.81 -45.78 -14.77
CA PHE A 23 -25.09 -45.94 -16.04
C PHE A 23 -25.64 -46.92 -17.08
N HIS A 24 -25.55 -46.53 -18.37
CA HIS A 24 -24.95 -47.34 -19.45
C HIS A 24 -24.44 -46.47 -20.61
N LYS A 25 -23.31 -46.89 -21.19
CA LYS A 25 -22.65 -46.37 -22.41
C LYS A 25 -23.41 -46.84 -23.67
N GLU A 26 -23.31 -46.08 -24.76
CA GLU A 26 -22.72 -46.46 -26.06
C GLU A 26 -22.96 -45.40 -27.16
N ALA A 27 -22.00 -45.25 -28.08
CA ALA A 27 -22.06 -44.50 -29.35
C ALA A 27 -22.32 -45.51 -30.51
N PRO A 28 -22.65 -45.19 -31.80
CA PRO A 28 -22.03 -44.13 -32.61
C PRO A 28 -22.85 -43.52 -33.80
N MET A 29 -22.20 -42.54 -34.47
CA MET A 29 -22.18 -42.19 -35.92
C MET A 29 -23.41 -41.68 -36.72
N THR A 30 -23.10 -40.63 -37.48
CA THR A 30 -23.65 -40.16 -38.78
C THR A 30 -25.03 -39.47 -38.83
N ARG A 31 -25.03 -38.17 -39.15
CA ARG A 31 -25.51 -37.67 -40.46
C ARG A 31 -25.23 -36.18 -40.64
N GLN A 32 -24.88 -35.86 -41.87
CA GLN A 32 -24.48 -34.59 -42.43
C GLN A 32 -25.73 -33.76 -42.77
N PHE A 33 -25.81 -32.51 -42.36
CA PHE A 33 -26.76 -31.54 -42.91
C PHE A 33 -26.06 -30.21 -43.17
N ILE A 34 -26.03 -29.86 -44.46
CA ILE A 34 -25.66 -28.57 -45.02
C ILE A 34 -26.82 -27.62 -44.73
N ILE A 35 -26.59 -26.54 -43.98
CA ILE A 35 -27.52 -25.42 -43.95
C ILE A 35 -26.75 -24.12 -44.19
N SER A 36 -27.12 -23.52 -45.32
CA SER A 36 -26.79 -22.22 -45.87
C SER A 36 -26.44 -21.13 -44.84
N LYS A 37 -25.33 -20.44 -45.08
CA LYS A 37 -24.97 -19.18 -44.43
C LYS A 37 -25.93 -18.07 -44.89
N LEU A 38 -26.93 -17.74 -44.08
CA LEU A 38 -27.67 -16.50 -44.21
C LEU A 38 -27.06 -15.48 -43.23
N VAL A 39 -26.26 -14.55 -43.77
CA VAL A 39 -25.71 -13.42 -43.01
C VAL A 39 -26.81 -12.36 -42.90
N ILE A 40 -27.38 -12.19 -41.71
CA ILE A 40 -28.28 -11.08 -41.40
C ILE A 40 -27.43 -9.96 -40.80
N PRO A 41 -27.47 -8.72 -41.32
CA PRO A 41 -26.74 -7.61 -40.70
C PRO A 41 -27.51 -7.18 -39.45
N PHE A 42 -26.98 -7.49 -38.27
CA PHE A 42 -27.49 -6.96 -37.02
C PHE A 42 -26.91 -5.56 -36.83
N MET A 43 -27.72 -4.54 -37.12
CA MET A 43 -27.42 -3.15 -36.82
C MET A 43 -28.27 -2.71 -35.62
N LEU A 44 -27.62 -1.99 -34.69
CA LEU A 44 -28.15 -1.29 -33.51
C LEU A 44 -28.51 -2.24 -32.34
N LEU A 45 -28.22 -1.98 -31.06
CA LEU A 45 -27.86 -0.77 -30.33
C LEU A 45 -27.32 -1.17 -28.94
N SER A 46 -26.63 -0.23 -28.27
CA SER A 46 -26.44 -0.13 -26.80
C SER A 46 -25.33 -0.95 -26.14
N GLY A 47 -24.53 -0.26 -25.32
CA GLY A 47 -23.53 -0.85 -24.44
C GLY A 47 -22.44 0.13 -24.08
N LEU A 48 -22.79 1.08 -23.21
CA LEU A 48 -21.99 2.13 -22.58
C LEU A 48 -20.47 1.99 -22.75
N GLY A 49 -19.85 2.98 -23.38
CA GLY A 49 -18.44 3.26 -23.11
C GLY A 49 -18.30 3.45 -21.60
N PHE A 50 -17.47 2.64 -20.96
CA PHE A 50 -16.97 2.95 -19.63
C PHE A 50 -16.30 4.31 -19.75
N ALA A 51 -16.99 5.35 -19.28
CA ALA A 51 -16.33 6.60 -18.97
C ALA A 51 -15.27 6.22 -17.93
N GLY A 52 -14.01 6.14 -18.35
CA GLY A 52 -12.91 6.08 -17.42
C GLY A 52 -13.11 7.22 -16.43
N GLU A 53 -13.00 6.94 -15.13
CA GLU A 53 -13.03 8.00 -14.13
C GLU A 53 -12.05 9.09 -14.58
N PRO A 54 -12.45 10.37 -14.59
CA PRO A 54 -11.57 11.44 -15.01
C PRO A 54 -10.35 11.41 -14.09
N THR A 55 -9.20 10.99 -14.63
CA THR A 55 -7.93 11.16 -13.94
C THR A 55 -7.68 12.65 -13.86
N LEU A 56 -7.83 13.21 -12.66
CA LEU A 56 -7.45 14.60 -12.40
C LEU A 56 -6.01 14.77 -12.89
N SER A 57 -5.78 15.78 -13.72
CA SER A 57 -4.41 16.13 -14.10
C SER A 57 -3.59 16.44 -12.85
N SER A 58 -2.28 16.19 -12.89
CA SER A 58 -1.38 16.49 -11.77
C SER A 58 -1.53 17.94 -11.28
N ALA A 59 -1.78 18.88 -12.21
CA ALA A 59 -2.06 20.28 -11.90
C ALA A 59 -3.36 20.48 -11.10
N ALA A 60 -4.48 19.87 -11.52
CA ALA A 60 -5.75 19.99 -10.81
C ALA A 60 -5.70 19.35 -9.42
N LEU A 61 -4.96 18.23 -9.31
CA LEU A 61 -4.71 17.58 -8.03
C LEU A 61 -3.83 18.43 -7.13
N CYS A 62 -2.78 19.06 -7.68
CA CYS A 62 -1.93 19.95 -6.90
C CYS A 62 -2.70 21.14 -6.34
N GLU A 63 -3.56 21.76 -7.15
CA GLU A 63 -4.41 22.88 -6.69
C GLU A 63 -5.33 22.43 -5.54
N THR A 64 -6.00 21.28 -5.72
CA THR A 64 -6.91 20.73 -4.71
C THR A 64 -6.18 20.42 -3.40
N LEU A 65 -5.03 19.76 -3.46
CA LEU A 65 -4.27 19.41 -2.26
C LEU A 65 -3.59 20.62 -1.63
N SER A 66 -3.18 21.61 -2.41
CA SER A 66 -2.59 22.87 -1.92
C SER A 66 -3.56 23.66 -1.04
N ALA A 67 -4.86 23.52 -1.25
CA ALA A 67 -5.89 24.12 -0.40
C ALA A 67 -6.08 23.40 0.95
N LEU A 68 -5.61 22.15 1.09
CA LEU A 68 -5.83 21.29 2.26
C LEU A 68 -4.64 21.21 3.21
N VAL A 69 -3.42 21.22 2.63
CA VAL A 69 -2.19 21.03 3.39
C VAL A 69 -1.90 22.19 4.35
N GLN A 70 -1.21 21.87 5.43
CA GLN A 70 -0.69 22.82 6.42
C GLN A 70 0.76 22.44 6.79
N PRO A 71 1.54 23.37 7.38
CA PRO A 71 2.85 23.04 7.92
C PRO A 71 2.81 21.86 8.90
N GLY A 72 3.74 20.92 8.73
CA GLY A 72 3.84 19.70 9.53
C GLY A 72 3.00 18.53 9.01
N ASP A 73 2.20 18.72 7.95
CA ASP A 73 1.49 17.60 7.32
C ASP A 73 2.46 16.62 6.67
N LEU A 74 2.13 15.34 6.77
CA LEU A 74 2.83 14.27 6.08
C LEU A 74 2.08 13.90 4.81
N VAL A 75 2.81 13.88 3.69
CA VAL A 75 2.27 13.52 2.37
C VAL A 75 2.82 12.15 2.01
N PHE A 76 1.93 11.16 1.95
CA PHE A 76 2.23 9.79 1.56
C PHE A 76 1.84 9.58 0.11
N VAL A 77 2.71 8.94 -0.65
CA VAL A 77 2.52 8.70 -2.08
C VAL A 77 3.03 7.33 -2.50
N GLU A 78 2.55 6.86 -3.65
CA GLU A 78 3.17 5.75 -4.39
C GLU A 78 4.00 6.28 -5.57
N ILE A 79 5.32 6.19 -5.44
CA ILE A 79 6.26 6.45 -6.53
C ILE A 79 6.36 5.19 -7.41
N ASP A 80 6.38 5.37 -8.73
CA ASP A 80 6.55 4.29 -9.71
C ASP A 80 8.01 3.78 -9.74
N ASN A 81 8.42 3.13 -8.64
CA ASN A 81 9.71 2.47 -8.50
C ASN A 81 9.54 1.02 -8.05
N PHE A 82 10.21 0.10 -8.77
CA PHE A 82 10.10 -1.34 -8.55
C PHE A 82 10.54 -1.81 -7.16
N VAL A 83 11.58 -1.20 -6.57
CA VAL A 83 12.06 -1.54 -5.22
C VAL A 83 11.11 -0.98 -4.17
N LEU A 84 10.73 0.30 -4.30
CA LEU A 84 9.84 0.95 -3.34
C LEU A 84 8.47 0.28 -3.28
N ARG A 85 7.91 -0.14 -4.42
CA ARG A 85 6.66 -0.93 -4.44
C ARG A 85 6.77 -2.25 -3.68
N ARG A 86 7.93 -2.91 -3.71
CA ARG A 86 8.15 -4.10 -2.88
C ARG A 86 8.27 -3.78 -1.40
N VAL A 87 8.80 -2.62 -1.03
CA VAL A 87 8.77 -2.17 0.37
C VAL A 87 7.32 -2.01 0.85
N ALA A 88 6.49 -1.30 0.08
CA ALA A 88 5.06 -1.15 0.41
C ALA A 88 4.34 -2.51 0.49
N ARG A 89 4.56 -3.39 -0.50
CA ARG A 89 3.97 -4.72 -0.51
C ARG A 89 4.40 -5.58 0.68
N ALA A 90 5.69 -5.63 0.98
CA ALA A 90 6.22 -6.39 2.12
C ALA A 90 5.71 -5.86 3.47
N THR A 91 5.33 -4.58 3.52
CA THR A 91 4.77 -3.93 4.72
C THR A 91 3.24 -3.95 4.76
N GLY A 92 2.59 -4.70 3.86
CA GLY A 92 1.13 -4.87 3.84
C GLY A 92 0.37 -3.59 3.45
N GLY A 93 0.97 -2.79 2.57
CA GLY A 93 0.52 -1.45 2.28
C GLY A 93 0.74 -0.96 0.86
N TRP A 94 0.46 0.32 0.66
CA TRP A 94 0.61 1.01 -0.64
C TRP A 94 1.62 2.14 -0.55
N ALA A 95 1.80 2.76 0.63
CA ALA A 95 2.64 3.92 0.77
C ALA A 95 4.11 3.50 0.68
N ASN A 96 4.81 4.01 -0.32
CA ASN A 96 6.21 3.69 -0.56
C ASN A 96 7.14 4.90 -0.44
N HIS A 97 6.58 6.08 -0.23
CA HIS A 97 7.30 7.31 -0.04
C HIS A 97 6.52 8.30 0.82
N VAL A 98 7.24 9.16 1.53
CA VAL A 98 6.67 10.18 2.42
C VAL A 98 7.54 11.43 2.44
N GLY A 99 6.89 12.59 2.55
CA GLY A 99 7.54 13.88 2.81
C GLY A 99 6.76 14.70 3.84
N VAL A 100 7.39 15.76 4.36
CA VAL A 100 6.78 16.69 5.33
C VAL A 100 6.61 18.09 4.72
N VAL A 101 5.42 18.67 4.85
CA VAL A 101 5.10 20.02 4.40
C VAL A 101 5.71 21.05 5.37
N LEU A 102 6.42 22.06 4.86
CA LEU A 102 7.13 23.03 5.70
C LEU A 102 6.46 24.40 5.76
N GLU A 103 6.20 24.98 4.61
CA GLU A 103 5.70 26.35 4.47
C GLU A 103 5.13 26.61 3.09
N HIS A 104 4.30 27.64 3.01
CA HIS A 104 3.73 28.15 1.78
C HIS A 104 4.43 29.44 1.39
N SER A 105 4.80 29.57 0.12
CA SER A 105 5.43 30.75 -0.46
C SER A 105 4.72 31.15 -1.76
N SER A 106 5.21 32.19 -2.45
CA SER A 106 4.73 32.53 -3.80
C SER A 106 4.98 31.43 -4.84
N GLN A 107 5.87 30.47 -4.54
CA GLN A 107 6.17 29.31 -5.37
C GLN A 107 5.35 28.07 -4.98
N GLY A 108 4.38 28.22 -4.06
CA GLY A 108 3.56 27.14 -3.53
C GLY A 108 4.13 26.50 -2.26
N TRP A 109 3.62 25.31 -1.95
CA TRP A 109 3.98 24.55 -0.75
C TRP A 109 5.33 23.84 -0.92
N THR A 110 6.21 24.03 0.05
CA THR A 110 7.50 23.32 0.13
C THR A 110 7.34 22.02 0.91
N VAL A 111 7.84 20.92 0.36
CA VAL A 111 7.91 19.61 0.99
C VAL A 111 9.37 19.21 1.15
N ALA A 112 9.75 18.75 2.34
CA ALA A 112 11.03 18.09 2.57
C ALA A 112 10.88 16.57 2.47
N GLU A 113 11.79 15.94 1.75
CA GLU A 113 11.80 14.50 1.52
C GLU A 113 13.24 13.98 1.39
N SER A 114 13.45 12.70 1.72
CA SER A 114 14.66 11.99 1.31
C SER A 114 14.36 11.11 0.10
N LYS A 115 15.03 11.39 -1.01
CA LYS A 115 14.92 10.63 -2.27
C LYS A 115 16.30 10.45 -2.89
N VAL A 116 16.42 9.60 -3.90
CA VAL A 116 17.68 9.41 -4.61
C VAL A 116 18.04 10.68 -5.39
N PRO A 117 19.29 11.17 -5.34
CA PRO A 117 20.42 10.66 -4.56
C PRO A 117 20.55 11.24 -3.14
N LEU A 118 19.87 12.35 -2.83
CA LEU A 118 20.04 13.12 -1.59
C LEU A 118 18.71 13.59 -1.00
N SER A 119 18.73 13.81 0.31
CA SER A 119 17.66 14.50 1.03
C SER A 119 17.59 15.98 0.65
N GLN A 120 16.38 16.47 0.36
CA GLN A 120 16.18 17.78 -0.26
C GLN A 120 14.79 18.35 0.05
N THR A 121 14.57 19.59 -0.36
CA THR A 121 13.25 20.22 -0.45
C THR A 121 12.83 20.33 -1.91
N GLY A 122 11.55 20.20 -2.18
CA GLY A 122 10.93 20.44 -3.49
C GLY A 122 9.52 21.01 -3.32
N SER A 123 8.83 21.29 -4.43
CA SER A 123 7.42 21.71 -4.35
C SER A 123 6.51 20.50 -4.09
N LEU A 124 5.33 20.75 -3.49
CA LEU A 124 4.27 19.75 -3.40
C LEU A 124 3.88 19.24 -4.79
N CYS A 125 3.79 20.10 -5.79
CA CYS A 125 3.44 19.69 -7.15
C CYS A 125 4.52 18.75 -7.75
N ASP A 126 5.81 19.01 -7.53
CA ASP A 126 6.91 18.15 -8.02
C ASP A 126 6.88 16.74 -7.40
N LEU A 127 6.37 16.64 -6.17
CA LEU A 127 6.11 15.35 -5.53
C LEU A 127 4.95 14.63 -6.20
N LEU A 128 3.83 15.34 -6.42
CA LEU A 128 2.62 14.78 -7.02
C LEU A 128 2.82 14.36 -8.47
N GLU A 129 3.64 15.06 -9.25
CA GLU A 129 3.97 14.68 -10.64
C GLU A 129 4.69 13.33 -10.76
N ARG A 130 5.41 12.91 -9.71
CA ARG A 130 6.11 11.62 -9.67
C ARG A 130 5.25 10.48 -9.11
N THR A 131 4.00 10.78 -8.75
CA THR A 131 3.09 9.87 -8.07
C THR A 131 2.16 9.21 -9.07
N ARG A 132 1.95 7.89 -8.93
CA ARG A 132 1.06 7.12 -9.80
C ARG A 132 -0.42 7.13 -9.34
N ALA A 133 -0.66 7.59 -8.12
CA ALA A 133 -1.80 7.29 -7.23
C ALA A 133 -1.64 5.91 -6.56
N PRO A 134 -1.98 5.80 -5.26
CA PRO A 134 -2.72 6.78 -4.47
C PRO A 134 -1.86 7.80 -3.70
N ILE A 135 -2.55 8.74 -3.03
CA ILE A 135 -2.03 9.85 -2.22
C ILE A 135 -2.84 9.95 -0.92
N ALA A 136 -2.15 10.21 0.18
CA ALA A 136 -2.77 10.56 1.44
C ALA A 136 -2.03 11.72 2.12
N ILE A 137 -2.79 12.60 2.77
CA ILE A 137 -2.27 13.65 3.65
C ILE A 137 -2.73 13.30 5.06
N ARG A 138 -1.76 13.12 5.97
CA ARG A 138 -2.03 12.84 7.37
C ARG A 138 -1.41 13.94 8.22
N ARG A 139 -2.12 14.35 9.27
CA ARG A 139 -1.70 15.40 10.20
C ARG A 139 -1.64 14.85 11.60
N HIS A 140 -0.62 15.21 12.35
CA HIS A 140 -0.55 14.84 13.75
C HIS A 140 -1.68 15.49 14.57
N ASN A 141 -2.19 14.78 15.58
CA ASN A 141 -3.32 15.25 16.39
C ASN A 141 -2.97 16.43 17.31
N ARG A 142 -1.68 16.61 17.62
CA ARG A 142 -1.16 17.76 18.38
C ARG A 142 -1.28 19.05 17.56
N ILE A 143 -1.72 20.12 18.20
CA ILE A 143 -1.64 21.49 17.66
C ILE A 143 -0.22 22.00 17.86
N TRP A 144 0.41 22.46 16.79
CA TRP A 144 1.77 23.01 16.85
C TRP A 144 1.82 24.31 17.65
N ALA A 145 2.74 24.38 18.61
CA ALA A 145 3.13 25.64 19.23
C ALA A 145 3.88 26.52 18.21
N ALA A 146 3.96 27.82 18.46
CA ALA A 146 4.61 28.77 17.55
C ALA A 146 6.06 28.36 17.18
N ASN A 147 6.78 27.73 18.10
CA ASN A 147 8.17 27.30 17.87
C ASN A 147 8.30 25.89 17.26
N ASP A 148 7.29 25.03 17.35
CA ASP A 148 7.37 23.64 16.92
C ASP A 148 7.76 23.53 15.43
N MET A 149 7.17 24.38 14.58
CA MET A 149 7.50 24.41 13.16
C MET A 149 8.89 24.98 12.87
N ASN A 150 9.41 25.88 13.71
CA ASN A 150 10.78 26.37 13.58
C ASN A 150 11.79 25.27 13.93
N ASP A 151 11.47 24.45 14.93
CA ASP A 151 12.26 23.29 15.33
C ASP A 151 12.26 22.22 14.22
N ILE A 152 11.09 21.89 13.65
CA ILE A 152 10.99 20.99 12.49
C ILE A 152 11.85 21.51 11.32
N LYS A 153 11.72 22.79 10.96
CA LYS A 153 12.50 23.38 9.86
C LYS A 153 14.01 23.37 10.15
N ARG A 154 14.44 23.52 11.41
CA ARG A 154 15.85 23.38 11.78
C ARG A 154 16.34 21.96 11.56
N GLU A 155 15.60 20.96 12.03
CA GLU A 155 15.96 19.55 11.86
C GLU A 155 15.97 19.09 10.40
N VAL A 156 15.07 19.65 9.57
CA VAL A 156 15.10 19.49 8.11
C VAL A 156 16.40 20.04 7.54
N ARG A 157 16.75 21.30 7.82
CA ARG A 157 17.97 21.95 7.28
C ARG A 157 19.23 21.19 7.66
N ALA A 158 19.30 20.67 8.89
CA ALA A 158 20.42 19.88 9.37
C ALA A 158 20.61 18.55 8.61
N ARG A 159 19.58 18.06 7.90
CA ARG A 159 19.58 16.78 7.18
C ARG A 159 19.54 16.91 5.66
N LEU A 160 19.47 18.12 5.11
CA LEU A 160 19.55 18.33 3.65
C LEU A 160 20.93 17.89 3.14
N GLY A 161 20.97 17.33 1.93
CA GLY A 161 22.19 16.85 1.30
C GLY A 161 22.72 15.51 1.82
N ILE A 162 22.08 14.89 2.82
CA ILE A 162 22.46 13.53 3.25
C ILE A 162 22.04 12.52 2.18
N ALA A 163 22.99 11.65 1.80
CA ALA A 163 22.81 10.64 0.76
C ALA A 163 21.74 9.60 1.10
N TYR A 164 21.08 9.10 0.04
CA TYR A 164 20.03 8.10 0.16
C TYR A 164 20.58 6.72 0.56
N ASP A 165 19.93 6.05 1.50
CA ASP A 165 20.23 4.68 1.91
C ASP A 165 19.42 3.67 1.08
N MET A 166 20.09 3.05 0.11
CA MET A 166 19.46 2.01 -0.71
C MET A 166 19.13 0.76 0.11
N LYS A 167 19.83 0.47 1.20
CA LYS A 167 19.57 -0.72 2.03
C LYS A 167 18.51 -0.47 3.10
N PHE A 168 17.92 0.73 3.18
CA PHE A 168 16.90 1.09 4.17
C PHE A 168 17.30 0.82 5.62
N ASN A 169 18.59 0.99 5.94
CA ASN A 169 19.10 0.73 7.28
C ASN A 169 18.85 1.95 8.19
N PHE A 170 17.97 1.79 9.19
CA PHE A 170 17.66 2.84 10.15
C PHE A 170 18.90 3.35 10.89
N ASP A 171 19.85 2.47 11.21
CA ASP A 171 21.06 2.78 11.99
C ASP A 171 22.22 3.38 11.15
N SER A 172 22.03 3.49 9.84
CA SER A 172 23.01 4.10 8.94
C SER A 172 23.14 5.61 9.11
N LYS A 173 24.23 6.21 8.63
CA LYS A 173 24.38 7.68 8.54
C LYS A 173 23.62 8.28 7.35
N LYS A 174 23.14 7.44 6.43
CA LYS A 174 22.35 7.83 5.26
C LYS A 174 20.87 7.93 5.60
N GLN A 175 20.10 8.55 4.71
CA GLN A 175 18.68 8.81 4.89
C GLN A 175 17.83 8.06 3.88
N TYR A 176 16.59 7.75 4.25
CA TYR A 176 15.55 7.36 3.31
C TYR A 176 14.24 7.98 3.80
N CYS A 177 13.22 8.04 2.94
CA CYS A 177 12.07 8.94 3.11
C CYS A 177 11.41 8.89 4.50
N SER A 178 11.03 7.71 4.97
CA SER A 178 10.37 7.54 6.28
C SER A 178 11.31 7.77 7.46
N LYS A 179 12.58 7.35 7.38
CA LYS A 179 13.58 7.65 8.41
C LYS A 179 13.80 9.15 8.54
N PHE A 180 13.90 9.85 7.42
CA PHE A 180 14.09 11.29 7.40
C PHE A 180 12.97 12.01 8.15
N VAL A 181 11.71 11.64 7.87
CA VAL A 181 10.55 12.16 8.60
C VAL A 181 10.59 11.76 10.08
N TYR A 182 10.84 10.48 10.39
CA TYR A 182 10.91 9.99 11.76
C TYR A 182 11.92 10.79 12.61
N GLU A 183 13.15 10.94 12.12
CA GLU A 183 14.21 11.62 12.86
C GLU A 183 13.95 13.11 13.03
N ILE A 184 13.32 13.77 12.05
CA ILE A 184 12.94 15.19 12.16
C ILE A 184 11.96 15.38 13.32
N PHE A 185 10.89 14.60 13.35
CA PHE A 185 9.86 14.73 14.38
C PHE A 185 10.35 14.28 15.75
N LYS A 186 11.17 13.22 15.80
CA LYS A 186 11.80 12.75 17.03
C LYS A 186 12.77 13.80 17.60
N ALA A 187 13.63 14.39 16.78
CA ALA A 187 14.61 15.37 17.25
C ALA A 187 13.98 16.73 17.57
N ALA A 188 13.00 17.19 16.79
CA ALA A 188 12.38 18.49 16.99
C ALA A 188 11.40 18.49 18.17
N LEU A 189 10.59 17.43 18.31
CA LEU A 189 9.39 17.44 19.16
C LEU A 189 9.25 16.22 20.08
N ASP A 190 10.24 15.31 20.07
CA ASP A 190 10.19 14.01 20.77
C ASP A 190 8.99 13.13 20.33
N LEU A 191 8.57 13.27 19.07
CA LEU A 191 7.45 12.50 18.50
C LEU A 191 7.98 11.34 17.65
N GLU A 192 7.63 10.12 18.03
CA GLU A 192 7.91 8.91 17.26
C GLU A 192 6.75 8.66 16.30
N LEU A 193 6.97 8.93 15.01
CA LEU A 193 5.96 8.72 13.96
C LEU A 193 6.25 7.44 13.20
N GLY A 194 5.36 6.47 13.34
CA GLY A 194 5.49 5.12 12.82
C GLY A 194 6.30 4.20 13.72
N LYS A 195 6.05 2.90 13.57
CA LYS A 195 6.75 1.86 14.32
C LYS A 195 8.09 1.54 13.66
N ILE A 196 9.17 1.53 14.44
CA ILE A 196 10.43 0.91 14.02
C ILE A 196 10.29 -0.61 14.17
N GLU A 197 10.55 -1.32 13.09
CA GLU A 197 10.48 -2.78 13.01
C GLU A 197 11.84 -3.33 12.55
N THR A 198 12.01 -4.64 12.65
CA THR A 198 13.15 -5.31 12.02
C THR A 198 12.74 -5.86 10.66
N LEU A 199 13.70 -6.04 9.74
CA LEU A 199 13.42 -6.74 8.49
C LEU A 199 12.88 -8.16 8.75
N GLY A 200 13.35 -8.82 9.82
CA GLY A 200 12.83 -10.11 10.25
C GLY A 200 11.33 -10.08 10.56
N ASP A 201 10.88 -9.08 11.32
CA ASP A 201 9.46 -8.91 11.65
C ASP A 201 8.62 -8.69 10.38
N ILE A 202 9.09 -7.85 9.46
CA ILE A 202 8.42 -7.61 8.17
C ILE A 202 8.32 -8.92 7.38
N MET A 203 9.42 -9.69 7.28
CA MET A 203 9.43 -10.98 6.59
C MET A 203 8.48 -11.99 7.23
N ASP A 204 8.37 -11.99 8.57
CA ASP A 204 7.48 -12.90 9.28
C ASP A 204 6.00 -12.52 9.10
N ASN A 205 5.69 -11.22 9.08
CA ASN A 205 4.34 -10.71 8.86
C ASN A 205 3.84 -10.90 7.42
N MET A 206 4.74 -10.94 6.43
CA MET A 206 4.36 -11.17 5.03
C MET A 206 4.07 -12.63 4.67
N LYS A 207 4.25 -13.60 5.59
CA LYS A 207 4.06 -15.04 5.31
C LYS A 207 2.66 -15.40 4.82
N ASP A 208 1.65 -14.66 5.26
CA ASP A 208 0.26 -14.88 4.86
C ASP A 208 -0.10 -14.16 3.55
N LEU A 209 0.81 -13.36 2.99
CA LEU A 209 0.58 -12.66 1.72
C LEU A 209 0.79 -13.63 0.54
N PRO A 210 -0.07 -13.56 -0.50
CA PRO A 210 0.08 -14.41 -1.69
C PRO A 210 1.39 -14.14 -2.46
N THR A 211 2.07 -13.03 -2.17
CA THR A 211 3.33 -12.62 -2.82
C THR A 211 4.56 -12.99 -2.00
N TYR A 212 4.41 -13.71 -0.87
CA TYR A 212 5.48 -14.04 0.08
C TYR A 212 6.74 -14.60 -0.59
N GLU A 213 6.60 -15.67 -1.38
CA GLU A 213 7.73 -16.34 -2.03
C GLU A 213 8.46 -15.44 -3.03
N GLU A 214 7.69 -14.64 -3.80
CA GLU A 214 8.26 -13.69 -4.77
C GLU A 214 9.00 -12.53 -4.09
N ASP A 215 8.44 -12.02 -2.98
CA ASP A 215 9.05 -10.95 -2.20
C ASP A 215 10.30 -11.44 -1.47
N LEU A 216 10.25 -12.63 -0.86
CA LEU A 216 11.38 -13.23 -0.18
C LEU A 216 12.56 -13.42 -1.13
N ALA A 217 12.33 -14.06 -2.29
CA ALA A 217 13.37 -14.28 -3.30
C ALA A 217 13.96 -12.96 -3.81
N PHE A 218 13.11 -11.93 -4.00
CA PHE A 218 13.60 -10.60 -4.36
C PHE A 218 14.50 -10.01 -3.29
N TRP A 219 14.10 -10.07 -2.01
CA TRP A 219 14.85 -9.46 -0.92
C TRP A 219 16.17 -10.20 -0.66
N GLU A 220 16.19 -11.52 -0.77
CA GLU A 220 17.43 -12.31 -0.74
C GLU A 220 18.40 -11.83 -1.83
N PHE A 221 17.94 -11.70 -3.07
CA PHE A 221 18.77 -11.16 -4.15
C PHE A 221 19.22 -9.71 -3.87
N TYR A 222 18.31 -8.86 -3.41
CA TYR A 222 18.56 -7.45 -3.13
C TYR A 222 19.66 -7.24 -2.08
N TYR A 223 19.66 -8.07 -1.03
CA TYR A 223 20.65 -8.02 0.05
C TYR A 223 21.91 -8.83 -0.23
N GLY A 224 21.96 -9.59 -1.33
CA GLY A 224 23.14 -10.36 -1.74
C GLY A 224 23.22 -11.75 -1.08
N GLY A 225 22.08 -12.39 -0.85
CA GLY A 225 21.94 -13.70 -0.21
C GLY A 225 21.09 -13.60 1.04
N GLU A 226 21.73 -13.45 2.20
CA GLU A 226 21.03 -13.42 3.48
C GLU A 226 20.44 -12.04 3.78
N ILE A 227 19.13 -12.00 4.03
CA ILE A 227 18.42 -10.78 4.47
C ILE A 227 18.89 -10.44 5.89
N PRO A 228 19.35 -9.21 6.19
CA PRO A 228 19.85 -8.85 7.50
C PRO A 228 18.67 -8.69 8.48
N ARG A 229 18.17 -9.79 9.03
CA ARG A 229 16.93 -9.84 9.81
C ARG A 229 16.89 -8.87 10.99
N ASN A 230 18.03 -8.61 11.63
CA ASN A 230 18.13 -7.68 12.77
C ASN A 230 18.20 -6.20 12.36
N GLN A 231 18.30 -5.89 11.06
CA GLN A 231 18.35 -4.51 10.58
C GLN A 231 17.03 -3.82 10.90
N ARG A 232 17.11 -2.68 11.57
CA ARG A 232 15.95 -1.84 11.89
C ARG A 232 15.53 -1.01 10.69
N ILE A 233 14.22 -0.77 10.58
CA ILE A 233 13.60 0.05 9.55
C ILE A 233 12.32 0.69 10.11
N VAL A 234 12.12 1.98 9.84
CA VAL A 234 10.79 2.62 9.88
C VAL A 234 10.30 2.77 8.44
N THR A 235 9.04 2.47 8.14
CA THR A 235 8.53 2.43 6.75
C THR A 235 7.47 3.52 6.52
N PRO A 236 7.27 4.00 5.28
CA PRO A 236 6.20 4.95 4.99
C PRO A 236 4.83 4.40 5.39
N GLU A 237 4.61 3.09 5.19
CA GLU A 237 3.38 2.43 5.61
C GLU A 237 3.19 2.43 7.14
N SER A 238 4.24 2.15 7.92
CA SER A 238 4.16 2.21 9.38
C SER A 238 3.80 3.62 9.89
N GLN A 239 4.29 4.66 9.22
CA GLN A 239 3.97 6.06 9.50
C GLN A 239 2.56 6.42 9.07
N TYR A 240 2.15 5.96 7.89
CA TYR A 240 0.81 6.17 7.37
C TYR A 240 -0.25 5.64 8.34
N ARG A 241 -0.03 4.45 8.92
CA ARG A 241 -0.93 3.81 9.90
C ARG A 241 -0.82 4.33 11.34
N ASP A 242 0.04 5.31 11.60
CA ASP A 242 0.22 5.82 12.96
C ASP A 242 -1.08 6.44 13.51
N ALA A 243 -1.51 5.96 14.68
CA ALA A 243 -2.75 6.36 15.33
C ALA A 243 -2.75 7.82 15.83
N ASN A 244 -1.56 8.42 16.00
CA ASN A 244 -1.42 9.83 16.35
C ASN A 244 -1.63 10.76 15.16
N LEU A 245 -1.78 10.21 13.96
CA LEU A 245 -2.11 10.96 12.75
C LEU A 245 -3.59 10.79 12.39
N ARG A 246 -4.25 11.92 12.11
CA ARG A 246 -5.58 11.97 11.51
C ARG A 246 -5.49 12.20 10.00
N THR A 247 -6.44 11.66 9.27
CA THR A 247 -6.54 11.83 7.82
C THR A 247 -7.08 13.23 7.49
N ILE A 248 -6.38 13.93 6.58
CA ILE A 248 -6.83 15.19 5.96
C ILE A 248 -7.37 14.91 4.56
N PHE A 249 -6.69 14.02 3.84
CA PHE A 249 -7.06 13.54 2.51
C PHE A 249 -6.56 12.11 2.35
N ASP A 250 -7.33 11.25 1.70
CA ASP A 250 -6.90 9.89 1.35
C ASP A 250 -7.73 9.38 0.17
N ASN A 251 -7.07 8.96 -0.92
CA ASN A 251 -7.73 8.32 -2.05
C ASN A 251 -7.23 6.89 -2.33
N SER A 252 -6.50 6.28 -1.38
CA SER A 252 -5.94 4.94 -1.53
C SER A 252 -6.95 3.84 -1.65
N ARG A 253 -8.18 4.06 -1.14
CA ARG A 253 -9.21 3.03 -0.99
C ARG A 253 -8.67 1.79 -0.24
N TRP A 254 -7.54 1.92 0.47
CA TRP A 254 -6.89 0.85 1.21
C TRP A 254 -7.55 0.72 2.59
N PRO A 255 -7.83 -0.50 3.08
CA PRO A 255 -8.44 -0.67 4.38
C PRO A 255 -7.50 -0.15 5.49
N HIS A 256 -8.03 0.81 6.26
CA HIS A 256 -7.37 1.37 7.45
C HIS A 256 -7.38 0.38 8.62
#